data_AF-A0A822HFB6-F1
#
_entry.id   AF-A0A822HFB6-F1
#
_cell.length_a   1.000
_cell.length_b   1.000
_cell.length_c   1.000
_cell.angle_alpha   90.00
_cell.angle_beta   90.00
_cell.angle_gamma   90.00
#
_symmetry.space_group_name_H-M   'P 1'
#
loop_
_entity.id
_entity.type
_entity.pdbx_description
1 polymer ?
#
loop_
_entity_poly.entity_id
_entity_poly.type
_entity_poly.pdbx_seq_one_letter_code
_entity_poly.pdbx_strand_id
1 'polypeptide(L)' 'MDKLCLRSYIKTRFLLGLTATQIHDELTTAYGQGVVAYRTVAHWVHRFSSGRESLDDDPRSGCPLSVITQQNIEAVKDL' A
#
# COMPACT_ATOMS: atom_id res chain seq x y z
N MET A 1 -12.24 2.01 6.52
CA MET A 1 -11.13 1.67 7.44
C MET A 1 -9.93 2.52 7.07
N ASP A 2 -9.32 3.21 8.04
CA ASP A 2 -8.11 3.99 7.78
C ASP A 2 -6.94 3.10 7.35
N LYS A 3 -6.23 3.53 6.31
CA LYS A 3 -5.09 2.77 5.74
C LYS A 3 -4.00 2.55 6.78
N LEU A 4 -3.71 3.55 7.61
CA LEU A 4 -2.69 3.45 8.65
C LEU A 4 -3.09 2.45 9.74
N CYS A 5 -4.36 2.47 10.17
CA CYS A 5 -4.91 1.49 11.12
C CYS A 5 -4.85 0.07 10.57
N LEU A 6 -5.18 -0.13 9.29
CA LEU A 6 -5.09 -1.43 8.63
C LEU A 6 -3.65 -1.96 8.61
N ARG A 7 -2.69 -1.12 8.23
CA ARG A 7 -1.28 -1.50 8.15
C ARG A 7 -0.70 -1.80 9.53
N SER A 8 -1.05 -0.98 10.53
CA SER A 8 -0.69 -1.22 11.93
C SER A 8 -1.21 -2.57 12.41
N TYR A 9 -2.50 -2.86 12.17
CA TYR A 9 -3.10 -4.15 12.52
C TYR A 9 -2.38 -5.33 11.86
N ILE A 10 -2.15 -5.25 10.54
CA ILE A 10 -1.43 -6.29 9.81
C ILE A 10 -0.02 -6.48 10.38
N LYS A 11 0.70 -5.40 10.70
CA LYS A 11 2.05 -5.44 11.29
C LYS A 11 2.03 -6.16 12.63
N THR A 12 1.12 -5.77 13.53
CA THR A 12 1.00 -6.39 14.85
C THR A 12 0.71 -7.88 14.74
N ARG A 13 -0.23 -8.28 13.87
CA ARG A 13 -0.56 -9.71 13.69
C ARG A 13 0.57 -10.51 13.05
N PHE A 14 1.27 -9.94 12.07
CA PHE A 14 2.46 -10.55 11.48
C PHE A 14 3.55 -10.78 12.53
N LEU A 15 3.82 -9.80 13.40
CA LEU A 15 4.80 -9.93 14.49
C LEU A 15 4.39 -10.99 15.53
N LEU A 16 3.10 -11.27 15.66
CA LEU A 16 2.56 -12.36 16.48
C LEU A 16 2.60 -13.73 15.76
N GLY A 17 3.14 -13.80 14.54
CA GLY A 17 3.32 -15.04 13.79
C GLY A 17 2.12 -15.49 12.96
N LEU A 18 1.10 -14.63 12.77
CA LEU A 18 -0.05 -14.97 11.93
C LEU A 18 0.30 -14.91 10.45
N THR A 19 -0.30 -15.81 9.68
CA THR A 19 -0.23 -15.84 8.22
C THR A 19 -1.14 -14.79 7.60
N ALA A 20 -0.87 -14.38 6.36
CA ALA A 20 -1.71 -13.41 5.64
C ALA A 20 -3.18 -13.87 5.52
N THR A 21 -3.43 -15.17 5.39
CA THR A 21 -4.78 -15.74 5.33
C THR A 21 -5.52 -15.53 6.65
N GLN A 22 -4.91 -15.87 7.78
CA GLN A 22 -5.52 -15.67 9.10
C GLN A 22 -5.84 -14.20 9.36
N ILE A 23 -4.93 -13.30 9.01
CA ILE A 23 -5.13 -11.85 9.17
C ILE A 23 -6.29 -11.37 8.29
N HIS A 24 -6.39 -11.85 7.05
CA HIS A 24 -7.49 -11.52 6.16
C HIS A 24 -8.83 -12.02 6.70
N ASP A 25 -8.87 -13.22 7.25
CA ASP A 25 -10.09 -13.80 7.83
C ASP A 25 -10.53 -13.03 9.08
N GLU A 26 -9.60 -12.61 9.95
CA GLU A 26 -9.89 -11.72 11.09
C GLU A 26 -10.49 -10.39 10.63
N LEU A 27 -9.87 -9.74 9.64
CA LEU A 27 -10.34 -8.48 9.09
C LEU A 27 -11.71 -8.62 8.42
N THR A 28 -11.93 -9.72 7.72
CA THR A 28 -13.20 -10.01 7.04
C THR A 28 -14.30 -10.32 8.04
N THR A 29 -13.99 -11.00 9.14
CA THR A 29 -14.92 -11.26 10.24
C THR A 29 -15.30 -9.97 10.96
N ALA A 30 -14.33 -9.07 11.19
CA ALA A 30 -14.55 -7.82 11.92
C ALA A 30 -15.31 -6.77 11.10
N TYR A 31 -15.02 -6.65 9.81
CA TYR A 31 -15.52 -5.55 8.96
C TYR A 31 -16.46 -5.99 7.83
N GLY A 32 -16.59 -7.29 7.57
CA GLY A 32 -17.38 -7.83 6.48
C GLY A 32 -16.57 -8.13 5.20
N GLN A 33 -17.16 -8.95 4.33
CA GLN A 33 -16.57 -9.35 3.06
C GLN A 33 -16.36 -8.15 2.12
N GLY A 34 -15.21 -8.13 1.45
CA GLY A 34 -14.87 -7.12 0.45
C GLY A 34 -14.32 -5.79 0.98
N VAL A 35 -14.29 -5.58 2.30
CA VAL A 35 -13.72 -4.34 2.88
C VAL A 35 -12.20 -4.27 2.71
N VAL A 36 -11.51 -5.40 2.88
CA VAL A 36 -10.07 -5.51 2.67
C VAL A 36 -9.80 -6.67 1.73
N ALA A 37 -9.20 -6.37 0.58
CA ALA A 37 -8.77 -7.42 -0.34
C ALA A 37 -7.59 -8.21 0.25
N TYR A 38 -7.62 -9.54 0.13
CA TYR A 38 -6.51 -10.43 0.50
C TYR A 38 -5.16 -9.97 -0.06
N ARG A 39 -5.12 -9.50 -1.31
CA ARG A 39 -3.89 -8.97 -1.94
C ARG A 39 -3.26 -7.82 -1.15
N THR A 40 -4.07 -6.95 -0.54
CA THR A 40 -3.57 -5.85 0.30
C THR A 40 -2.91 -6.40 1.55
N VAL A 41 -3.51 -7.39 2.20
CA VAL A 41 -2.95 -8.04 3.40
C VAL A 41 -1.63 -8.73 3.06
N ALA A 42 -1.63 -9.57 2.02
CA ALA A 42 -0.45 -10.31 1.58
C ALA A 42 0.71 -9.36 1.19
N HIS A 43 0.41 -8.27 0.49
CA HIS A 43 1.41 -7.27 0.12
C HIS A 43 2.09 -6.64 1.35
N TRP A 44 1.32 -6.27 2.38
CA TRP A 44 1.89 -5.69 3.59
C TRP A 44 2.64 -6.72 4.45
N VAL A 45 2.12 -7.95 4.58
CA VAL A 45 2.84 -9.05 5.23
C VAL A 45 4.19 -9.29 4.56
N HIS A 46 4.25 -9.29 3.22
CA HIS A 46 5.50 -9.43 2.49
C HIS A 46 6.46 -8.27 2.80
N ARG A 47 5.98 -7.02 2.80
CA ARG A 47 6.81 -5.86 3.15
C ARG A 47 7.35 -5.93 4.57
N PHE A 48 6.56 -6.38 5.54
CA PHE A 48 7.04 -6.57 6.91
C PHE A 48 8.04 -7.73 7.02
N SER A 49 7.84 -8.81 6.26
CA SER A 49 8.80 -9.92 6.20
C SER A 49 10.15 -9.53 5.62
N SER A 50 10.21 -8.50 4.76
CA SER A 50 11.46 -7.94 4.25
C SER A 50 12.13 -6.93 5.21
N GLY A 51 11.69 -6.86 6.47
CA GLY A 51 12.27 -5.99 7.49
C GLY A 51 11.80 -4.54 7.47
N ARG A 52 10.73 -4.21 6.73
CA ARG A 52 10.16 -2.85 6.77
C ARG A 52 9.49 -2.57 8.12
N GLU A 53 9.79 -1.43 8.72
CA GLU A 53 9.10 -0.98 9.93
C GLU A 53 8.03 0.10 9.68
N SER A 54 8.20 0.91 8.62
CA SER A 54 7.28 2.00 8.32
C SER A 54 5.90 1.49 7.86
N LEU A 55 4.86 2.21 8.28
CA LEU A 55 3.47 2.02 7.84
C LEU A 55 3.11 2.93 6.66
N ASP A 56 4.01 3.83 6.25
CA ASP A 56 3.77 4.73 5.15
C ASP A 56 4.01 4.05 3.80
N ASP A 57 3.35 4.59 2.78
CA ASP A 57 3.69 4.20 1.42
C ASP A 57 5.07 4.74 1.05
N ASP A 58 5.72 4.07 0.11
CA ASP A 58 6.96 4.58 -0.46
C ASP A 58 6.73 5.94 -1.12
N PRO A 59 7.76 6.81 -1.13
CA PRO A 59 7.71 8.04 -1.90
C PRO A 59 7.21 7.72 -3.30
N ARG A 60 6.10 8.35 -3.70
CA ARG A 60 5.64 8.22 -5.07
C ARG A 60 6.69 8.86 -5.94
N SER A 61 7.26 8.09 -6.87
CA SER A 61 7.95 8.64 -8.02
C SER A 61 6.94 9.55 -8.73
N GLY A 62 7.07 10.85 -8.49
CA GLY A 62 6.31 11.85 -9.23
C GLY A 62 6.67 11.80 -10.71
N CYS A 63 5.95 12.57 -11.51
CA CYS A 63 6.39 12.82 -12.88
C CYS A 63 7.81 13.41 -12.84
N PRO A 64 8.77 12.89 -13.62
CA PRO A 64 10.09 13.51 -13.74
C PRO A 64 9.92 14.97 -14.16
N LEU A 65 10.48 15.91 -13.40
CA LEU A 65 10.45 17.34 -13.75
C LEU A 65 11.11 17.61 -15.12
N SER A 66 11.91 16.67 -15.65
CA SER A 66 12.48 16.74 -17.01
C SER A 66 11.45 16.69 -18.14
N VAL A 67 10.20 16.29 -17.86
CA VAL A 67 9.10 16.34 -18.83
C VAL A 67 8.58 17.77 -19.03
N ILE A 68 8.80 18.67 -18.06
CA ILE A 68 8.43 20.09 -18.15
C ILE A 68 9.60 20.87 -18.80
N THR A 69 9.95 20.50 -20.02
CA THR A 69 10.84 21.33 -20.85
C THR A 69 9.97 22.30 -21.65
N GLN A 70 10.44 23.53 -21.88
CA GLN A 70 9.76 24.51 -22.72
C GLN A 70 9.34 23.91 -24.08
N GLN A 71 10.20 23.07 -24.65
CA GLN A 71 9.94 22.29 -25.87
C GLN A 71 8.69 21.39 -25.78
N ASN A 72 8.48 20.68 -24.67
CA ASN A 72 7.30 19.83 -24.49
C ASN A 72 6.04 20.68 -24.24
N ILE A 73 6.18 21.83 -23.58
CA ILE A 73 5.08 22.78 -23.37
C ILE A 73 4.62 23.37 -24.71
N GLU A 74 5.56 23.74 -25.58
CA GLU A 74 5.28 24.25 -26.92
C GLU A 74 4.66 23.18 -27.81
N ALA A 75 5.20 21.96 -27.83
CA ALA A 75 4.64 20.85 -28.60
C ALA A 75 3.19 20.47 -28.19
N VAL A 76 2.81 20.67 -26.92
CA VAL A 76 1.43 20.45 -26.45
C VAL A 76 0.50 21.62 -26.79
N LYS A 77 1.03 22.85 -26.94
CA LYS A 77 0.23 24.03 -27.34
C LYS A 77 -0.10 24.05 -28.82
N ASP A 78 0.71 23.39 -29.63
CA ASP A 78 0.53 23.28 -31.09
C ASP A 78 -0.33 22.06 -31.51
N LEU A 79 -0.92 21.35 -30.55
CA LEU A 79 -1.93 20.28 -30.73
C LEU A 79 -3.35 20.86 -30.71
#